data_AF-A0A9N9I5H3-F1
#
_entry.id   AF-A0A9N9I5H3-F1
#
_cell.length_a   1.000
_cell.length_b   1.000
_cell.length_c   1.000
_cell.angle_alpha   90.00
_cell.angle_beta   90.00
_cell.angle_gamma   90.00
#
_symmetry.space_group_name_H-M   'P 1'
#
loop_
_entity.id
_entity.type
_entity.pdbx_description
1 polymer ?
#
loop_
_entity_poly.entity_id
_entity_poly.type
_entity_poly.pdbx_seq_one_letter_code
_entity_poly.pdbx_strand_id
1 'polypeptide(L)' 'MTFKYLVFLVCCLISISTVFSACTPSSCKCSGNFQGQFCGSGYGCIPNHVYECQRGTGNTCDYGYPVLYSSVLFQINKL' A
#
# COMPACT_ATOMS: atom_id res chain seq x y z
N MET A 1 39.30 9.05 -1.41
CA MET A 1 37.88 8.99 -1.02
C MET A 1 37.79 8.36 0.35
N THR A 2 37.49 9.14 1.38
CA THR A 2 37.63 8.75 2.78
C THR A 2 36.43 7.94 3.27
N PHE A 3 36.69 6.94 4.12
CA PHE A 3 35.75 5.99 4.74
C PHE A 3 34.46 6.63 5.29
N LYS A 4 34.52 7.89 5.73
CA LYS A 4 33.35 8.67 6.21
C LYS A 4 32.26 8.83 5.14
N TYR A 5 32.62 9.00 3.87
CA TYR A 5 31.64 9.18 2.79
C TYR A 5 30.96 7.85 2.43
N LEU A 6 31.68 6.73 2.54
CA LEU A 6 31.14 5.40 2.28
C LEU A 6 30.06 5.03 3.32
N VAL A 7 30.33 5.31 4.61
CA VAL A 7 29.36 5.06 5.69
C VAL A 7 28.11 5.94 5.53
N PHE A 8 28.28 7.21 5.17
CA PHE A 8 27.16 8.12 4.95
C PHE A 8 26.26 7.66 3.78
N LEU A 9 26.88 7.21 2.68
CA LEU A 9 26.16 6.76 1.48
C LEU A 9 25.41 5.45 1.72
N VAL A 10 26.00 4.52 2.46
CA VAL A 10 25.32 3.27 2.87
C VAL A 10 24.14 3.57 3.82
N CYS A 11 24.29 4.51 4.76
CA CYS A 11 23.21 4.88 5.68
C CYS A 11 22.01 5.53 4.96
N CYS A 12 22.27 6.34 3.93
CA CYS A 12 21.21 6.89 3.08
C CYS A 12 20.45 5.80 2.31
N LEU A 13 21.13 4.77 1.82
CA LEU A 13 20.48 3.67 1.07
C LEU A 13 19.58 2.79 1.96
N ILE A 14 19.97 2.56 3.23
CA ILE A 14 19.18 1.75 4.17
C ILE A 14 17.90 2.49 4.59
N SER A 15 17.93 3.82 4.63
CA SER A 15 16.81 4.68 5.05
C SER A 15 15.63 4.70 4.06
N ILE A 16 15.83 4.21 2.82
CA ILE A 16 14.78 4.15 1.78
C ILE A 16 13.90 2.90 1.96
N SER A 17 14.20 2.05 2.94
CA SER A 17 13.45 0.83 3.22
C SER A 17 11.98 1.14 3.50
N THR A 18 11.17 0.68 2.56
CA THR A 18 9.76 0.99 2.34
C THR A 18 8.88 0.59 3.51
N VAL A 19 8.08 1.53 4.02
CA VAL A 19 6.93 1.25 4.89
C VAL A 19 5.85 0.60 4.02
N PHE A 20 5.88 -0.73 3.89
CA PHE A 20 4.74 -1.48 3.40
C PHE A 20 3.73 -1.60 4.54
N SER A 21 2.58 -0.95 4.40
CA SER A 21 1.43 -1.30 5.24
C SER A 21 1.03 -2.72 4.85
N ALA A 22 1.17 -3.67 5.78
CA ALA A 22 0.72 -5.04 5.57
C ALA A 22 -0.80 -5.02 5.45
N CYS A 23 -1.32 -5.45 4.30
CA CYS A 23 -2.76 -5.48 4.07
C CYS A 23 -3.38 -6.62 4.87
N THR A 24 -4.59 -6.39 5.40
CA THR A 24 -5.32 -7.38 6.18
C THR A 24 -6.51 -7.90 5.37
N PRO A 25 -6.78 -9.22 5.36
CA PRO A 25 -7.93 -9.75 4.64
C PRO A 25 -9.23 -9.15 5.19
N SER A 26 -10.11 -8.68 4.31
CA SER A 26 -11.35 -7.99 4.69
C SER A 26 -12.61 -8.73 4.25
N SER A 27 -13.70 -8.46 4.96
CA SER A 27 -15.06 -8.81 4.53
C SER A 27 -15.58 -7.96 3.38
N CYS A 28 -14.93 -6.84 3.07
CA CYS A 28 -15.29 -5.97 1.95
C CYS A 28 -15.19 -6.75 0.63
N LYS A 29 -16.15 -6.53 -0.27
CA LYS A 29 -16.21 -7.21 -1.57
C LYS A 29 -16.04 -6.21 -2.69
N CYS A 30 -15.34 -6.64 -3.73
CA CYS A 30 -15.22 -5.91 -4.97
C CYS A 30 -15.89 -6.70 -6.10
N SER A 31 -16.19 -6.01 -7.21
CA SER A 31 -16.83 -6.63 -8.40
C SER A 31 -15.98 -7.74 -9.04
N GLY A 32 -14.76 -8.00 -8.55
CA GLY A 32 -13.89 -9.10 -8.98
C GLY A 32 -13.29 -8.95 -10.38
N ASN A 33 -13.87 -8.10 -11.21
CA ASN A 33 -13.45 -7.87 -12.59
C ASN A 33 -12.27 -6.90 -12.73
N PHE A 34 -11.91 -6.19 -11.66
CA PHE A 34 -10.78 -5.27 -11.64
C PHE A 34 -9.71 -5.72 -10.66
N GLN A 35 -8.45 -5.44 -10.98
CA GLN A 35 -7.36 -5.41 -10.00
C GLN A 35 -7.05 -3.96 -9.69
N GLY A 36 -6.91 -3.64 -8.42
CA GLY A 36 -6.46 -2.32 -8.02
C GLY A 36 -7.11 -1.83 -6.74
N GLN A 37 -6.69 -0.63 -6.37
CA GLN A 37 -7.08 -0.02 -5.13
C GLN A 37 -8.31 0.85 -5.26
N PHE A 38 -9.11 0.89 -4.20
CA PHE A 38 -10.31 1.69 -4.11
C PHE A 38 -10.57 2.11 -2.67
N CYS A 39 -11.27 3.23 -2.50
CA CYS A 39 -11.76 3.64 -1.19
C CYS A 39 -13.01 2.83 -0.83
N GLY A 40 -13.07 2.31 0.38
CA GLY A 40 -14.20 1.52 0.86
C GLY A 40 -15.50 2.30 0.76
N SER A 41 -16.44 1.78 -0.05
CA SER A 41 -17.82 2.25 -0.11
C SER A 41 -18.73 1.03 -0.30
N GLY A 42 -19.67 0.80 0.63
CA GLY A 42 -20.63 -0.30 0.54
C GLY A 42 -20.60 -1.30 1.72
N TYR A 43 -21.34 -2.41 1.57
CA TYR A 43 -21.56 -3.40 2.62
C TYR A 43 -20.30 -4.20 2.94
N GLY A 44 -19.90 -4.19 4.21
CA GLY A 44 -18.72 -4.90 4.70
C GLY A 44 -17.39 -4.15 4.55
N CYS A 45 -17.42 -2.92 4.02
CA CYS A 45 -16.27 -2.03 3.90
C CYS A 45 -16.34 -0.93 4.97
N ILE A 46 -15.23 -0.68 5.64
CA ILE A 46 -15.07 0.46 6.56
C ILE A 46 -14.94 1.74 5.71
N PRO A 47 -15.78 2.77 5.95
CA PRO A 47 -15.68 4.02 5.23
C PRO A 47 -14.32 4.70 5.48
N ASN A 48 -13.77 5.33 4.44
CA ASN A 48 -12.46 6.00 4.44
C ASN A 48 -11.24 5.08 4.60
N HIS A 49 -11.41 3.75 4.58
CA HIS A 49 -10.30 2.82 4.42
C HIS A 49 -9.94 2.62 2.95
N VAL A 50 -8.68 2.30 2.69
CA VAL A 50 -8.18 1.93 1.35
C VAL A 50 -8.15 0.41 1.24
N TYR A 51 -8.74 -0.12 0.18
CA TYR A 51 -8.78 -1.55 -0.10
C TYR A 51 -8.11 -1.85 -1.43
N GLU A 52 -7.62 -3.08 -1.59
CA GLU A 52 -7.19 -3.62 -2.88
C GLU A 52 -8.02 -4.83 -3.26
N CYS A 53 -8.56 -4.81 -4.48
CA CYS A 53 -9.33 -5.91 -5.04
C CYS A 53 -8.43 -6.95 -5.69
N GLN A 54 -8.62 -8.22 -5.30
CA GLN A 54 -7.97 -9.35 -5.95
C GLN A 54 -8.81 -9.82 -7.14
N ARG A 55 -8.27 -9.63 -8.35
CA ARG A 55 -8.90 -10.00 -9.62
C ARG A 55 -9.33 -11.46 -9.63
N GLY A 56 -10.53 -11.71 -10.13
CA GLY A 56 -11.11 -13.04 -10.31
C GLY A 56 -11.64 -13.69 -9.03
N THR A 57 -11.45 -13.07 -7.86
CA THR A 57 -11.91 -13.64 -6.57
C THR A 57 -13.03 -12.82 -5.93
N GLY A 58 -13.10 -11.52 -6.22
CA GLY A 58 -14.02 -10.60 -5.53
C GLY A 58 -13.63 -10.32 -4.07
N ASN A 59 -12.50 -10.85 -3.61
CA ASN A 59 -11.97 -10.61 -2.28
C ASN A 59 -11.15 -9.32 -2.25
N THR A 60 -11.06 -8.72 -1.06
CA THR A 60 -10.34 -7.47 -0.87
C THR A 60 -9.39 -7.55 0.31
N CYS A 61 -8.31 -6.79 0.23
CA CYS A 61 -7.38 -6.56 1.31
C CYS A 61 -7.52 -5.12 1.82
N ASP A 62 -7.61 -4.92 3.13
CA ASP A 62 -7.72 -3.62 3.80
C ASP A 62 -6.33 -3.10 4.23
N TYR A 63 -5.97 -1.91 3.76
CA TYR A 63 -4.75 -1.20 4.13
C TYR A 63 -4.95 -0.22 5.30
N GLY A 64 -6.18 -0.05 5.77
CA GLY A 64 -6.56 0.90 6.80
C GLY A 64 -6.80 2.31 6.23
N TYR A 65 -6.69 3.30 7.10
CA TYR A 65 -6.80 4.70 6.71
C TYR A 65 -5.64 5.13 5.82
N PRO A 66 -5.88 5.98 4.81
CA PRO A 66 -4.81 6.57 4.01
C PRO A 66 -3.95 7.46 4.90
N VAL A 67 -2.80 6.96 5.33
CA VAL A 67 -1.75 7.82 5.88
C VAL A 67 -1.15 8.60 4.72
N LEU A 68 -1.04 9.93 4.84
CA LEU A 68 -0.54 10.88 3.82
C LEU A 68 0.77 10.43 3.13
N TYR A 69 1.59 9.62 3.80
CA TYR A 69 2.85 9.08 3.26
C TYR A 69 2.67 7.81 2.41
N SER A 70 1.67 6.97 2.70
CA SER A 70 1.43 5.74 1.95
C SER A 70 0.81 6.02 0.58
N SER A 71 0.09 7.13 0.44
CA SER A 71 -0.49 7.59 -0.83
C SER A 71 0.59 7.91 -1.88
N VAL A 72 1.75 8.41 -1.44
CA VAL A 72 2.88 8.77 -2.32
C VAL A 72 3.61 7.50 -2.79
N LEU A 73 3.84 6.53 -1.89
CA LEU A 73 4.44 5.24 -2.27
C LEU A 73 3.52 4.44 -3.21
N PHE A 74 2.20 4.61 -3.06
CA PHE A 74 1.21 3.93 -3.91
C PHE A 74 1.24 4.34 -5.38
N GLN A 75 1.64 5.58 -5.67
CA GLN A 75 1.80 6.04 -7.06
C GLN A 75 3.12 5.58 -7.68
N ILE A 76 4.13 5.25 -6.87
CA ILE A 76 5.47 4.89 -7.35
C ILE A 76 5.54 3.42 -7.79
N ASN A 77 4.80 2.51 -7.13
CA ASN A 77 4.73 1.08 -7.52
C ASN A 77 3.73 0.78 -8.66
N LYS A 78 3.20 1.81 -9.30
CA LYS A 78 2.28 1.68 -10.45
C LYS A 78 2.96 2.03 -11.80
N LEU A 79 4.30 2.07 -11.83
CA LEU A 79 5.12 2.23 -13.03
C LEU A 79 5.72 0.88 -13.46
#